data_AF-A0A0L8H706-F1
#
_entry.id   AF-A0A0L8H706-F1
#
_cell.length_a   1.000
_cell.length_b   1.000
_cell.length_c   1.000
_cell.angle_alpha   90.00
_cell.angle_beta   90.00
_cell.angle_gamma   90.00
#
_symmetry.space_group_name_H-M   'P 1'
#
loop_
_entity.id
_entity.type
_entity.pdbx_description
1 polymer ?
#
loop_
_entity_poly.entity_id
_entity_poly.type
_entity_poly.pdbx_seq_one_letter_code
_entity_poly.pdbx_strand_id
1 'polypeptide(L)'
;MLIHKKLVSFKNSDIVEMTVLKKGYDNLMDSAAQHLMIASYRNQLTHIFVRVAMIALPVNACTKDTLLLDDLYEKYVFLERLFSREFIFLPGNTKQDFEQALLVLAHTCGVVLQDEVVLIKPSTNKYTVFFSHMFEPFLMGYWVLCQHLLSMPQVGHGKLLAKPIQMLAKEAQMVAARLLREQLIKHPEILSLNLLNNGLIALYNMDALHKEKRGGNVYMSPNTVVLTKITENIAQQIEVPTVPVASINLDTKTVVVNAKL
;
A
#
# COMPACT_ATOMS: atom_id res chain seq x y z
N MET A 1 -8.89 26.47 -9.04
CA MET A 1 -8.75 26.87 -7.61
C MET A 1 -10.12 27.04 -6.95
N LEU A 2 -10.96 26.00 -6.88
CA LEU A 2 -12.34 26.07 -6.34
C LEU A 2 -12.73 24.86 -5.47
N ILE A 3 -11.82 23.90 -5.26
CA ILE A 3 -12.07 22.67 -4.51
C ILE A 3 -11.99 22.91 -2.99
N HIS A 4 -11.17 23.87 -2.55
CA HIS A 4 -10.88 24.10 -1.13
C HIS A 4 -12.04 24.65 -0.30
N LYS A 5 -12.90 25.50 -0.86
CA LYS A 5 -13.99 26.18 -0.10
C LYS A 5 -15.10 25.24 0.39
N LYS A 6 -15.17 24.00 -0.09
CA LYS A 6 -16.21 23.03 0.29
C LYS A 6 -15.70 21.85 1.14
N LEU A 7 -14.39 21.79 1.40
CA LEU A 7 -13.75 20.64 2.07
C LEU A 7 -13.15 21.00 3.43
N VAL A 8 -12.77 22.25 3.59
CA VAL A 8 -12.07 22.73 4.77
C VAL A 8 -12.70 24.03 5.21
N SER A 9 -13.15 24.09 6.45
CA SER A 9 -13.57 25.30 7.13
C SER A 9 -12.52 25.71 8.14
N PHE A 10 -12.21 27.00 8.18
CA PHE A 10 -11.30 27.58 9.16
C PHE A 10 -12.13 28.04 10.37
N LYS A 11 -11.77 27.57 11.58
CA LYS A 11 -12.31 28.08 12.86
C LYS A 11 -11.18 28.71 13.65
N ASN A 12 -11.27 30.03 13.89
CA ASN A 12 -10.14 30.84 14.38
C ASN A 12 -8.89 30.66 13.50
N SER A 13 -7.85 31.48 13.71
CA SER A 13 -6.73 31.61 12.77
C SER A 13 -5.99 30.31 12.42
N ASP A 14 -6.12 29.25 13.23
CA ASP A 14 -5.20 28.11 13.18
C ASP A 14 -5.86 26.72 13.17
N ILE A 15 -7.20 26.60 13.20
CA ILE A 15 -7.87 25.28 13.17
C ILE A 15 -8.53 25.04 11.80
N VAL A 16 -8.02 24.02 11.12
CA VAL A 16 -8.50 23.49 9.84
C VAL A 16 -9.46 22.33 10.13
N GLU A 17 -10.77 22.55 10.02
CA GLU A 17 -11.78 21.49 10.16
C GLU A 17 -12.21 20.97 8.79
N MET A 18 -12.31 19.63 8.65
CA MET A 18 -12.90 19.01 7.46
C MET A 18 -14.41 19.26 7.43
N THR A 19 -14.89 19.85 6.33
CA THR A 19 -16.33 20.04 6.10
C THR A 19 -16.92 18.70 5.66
N VAL A 20 -17.69 18.05 6.53
CA VAL A 20 -18.38 16.79 6.22
C VAL A 20 -19.40 17.03 5.10
N LEU A 21 -19.17 16.44 3.92
CA LEU A 21 -20.12 16.45 2.81
C LEU A 21 -21.35 15.60 3.23
N LYS A 22 -22.54 16.04 2.80
CA LYS A 22 -23.86 15.52 3.24
C LYS A 22 -23.89 14.00 3.43
N LYS A 23 -24.45 13.56 4.56
CA LYS A 23 -24.67 12.16 4.97
C LYS A 23 -25.42 11.34 3.90
N GLY A 24 -24.72 10.54 3.11
CA GLY A 24 -25.27 9.42 2.35
C GLY A 24 -25.37 8.15 3.22
N TYR A 25 -26.00 7.10 2.69
CA TYR A 25 -26.23 5.83 3.40
C TYR A 25 -24.94 5.03 3.73
N ASP A 26 -23.80 5.31 3.08
CA ASP A 26 -22.51 4.65 3.34
C ASP A 26 -21.46 5.67 3.79
N ASN A 27 -21.55 6.07 5.07
CA ASN A 27 -20.68 7.07 5.71
C ASN A 27 -19.17 6.83 5.47
N LEU A 28 -18.75 5.58 5.28
CA LEU A 28 -17.35 5.24 5.02
C LEU A 28 -16.92 5.70 3.63
N MET A 29 -17.71 5.41 2.58
CA MET A 29 -17.34 5.74 1.20
C MET A 29 -17.32 7.24 0.97
N ASP A 30 -18.29 7.97 1.54
CA ASP A 30 -18.34 9.43 1.47
C ASP A 30 -17.14 10.07 2.18
N SER A 31 -16.81 9.60 3.40
CA SER A 31 -15.63 10.04 4.13
C SER A 31 -14.34 9.70 3.38
N ALA A 32 -14.23 8.48 2.84
CA ALA A 32 -13.06 8.05 2.09
C ALA A 32 -12.84 8.89 0.82
N ALA A 33 -13.91 9.30 0.13
CA ALA A 33 -13.81 10.18 -1.02
C ALA A 33 -13.17 11.53 -0.66
N GLN A 34 -13.48 12.08 0.52
CA GLN A 34 -12.84 13.31 1.02
C GLN A 34 -11.36 13.10 1.31
N HIS A 35 -11.02 12.00 2.00
CA HIS A 35 -9.63 11.65 2.30
C HIS A 35 -8.81 11.41 1.03
N LEU A 36 -9.38 10.73 0.03
CA LEU A 36 -8.76 10.53 -1.29
C LEU A 36 -8.52 11.86 -2.02
N MET A 37 -9.45 12.81 -1.89
CA MET A 37 -9.28 14.13 -2.48
C MET A 37 -8.12 14.90 -1.84
N ILE A 38 -7.96 14.83 -0.51
CA ILE A 38 -6.80 15.41 0.18
C ILE A 38 -5.52 14.67 -0.18
N ALA A 39 -5.56 13.34 -0.20
CA ALA A 39 -4.42 12.50 -0.60
C ALA A 39 -3.96 12.80 -2.03
N SER A 40 -4.83 13.26 -2.92
CA SER A 40 -4.44 13.68 -4.27
C SER A 40 -3.44 14.86 -4.28
N TYR A 41 -3.49 15.75 -3.27
CA TYR A 41 -2.48 16.81 -3.12
C TYR A 41 -1.14 16.24 -2.64
N ARG A 42 -1.16 15.30 -1.68
CA ARG A 42 0.04 14.57 -1.25
C ARG A 42 0.68 13.84 -2.44
N ASN A 43 -0.12 13.21 -3.30
CA ASN A 43 0.36 12.47 -4.46
C ASN A 43 1.09 13.35 -5.50
N GLN A 44 0.94 14.67 -5.48
CA GLN A 44 1.75 15.56 -6.32
C GLN A 44 3.21 15.62 -5.84
N LEU A 45 3.45 15.39 -4.55
CA LEU A 45 4.78 15.43 -3.94
C LEU A 45 5.42 14.05 -3.81
N THR A 46 4.63 12.97 -3.81
CA THR A 46 5.16 11.59 -3.62
C THR A 46 6.20 11.23 -4.67
N HIS A 47 6.05 11.68 -5.92
CA HIS A 47 7.06 11.44 -6.98
C HIS A 47 8.46 11.99 -6.64
N ILE A 48 8.54 13.04 -5.81
CA ILE A 48 9.81 13.62 -5.36
C ILE A 48 10.45 12.74 -4.28
N PHE A 49 9.63 12.19 -3.39
CA PHE A 49 10.10 11.49 -2.20
C PHE A 49 10.19 9.96 -2.34
N VAL A 50 9.68 9.38 -3.42
CA VAL A 50 9.61 7.91 -3.56
C VAL A 50 10.95 7.22 -3.38
N ARG A 51 12.04 7.74 -3.97
CA ARG A 51 13.35 7.11 -3.89
C ARG A 51 13.90 7.10 -2.46
N VAL A 52 13.76 8.20 -1.72
CA VAL A 52 14.19 8.25 -0.31
C VAL A 52 13.25 7.45 0.60
N ALA A 53 11.96 7.39 0.28
CA ALA A 53 10.99 6.58 1.02
C ALA A 53 11.26 5.07 0.88
N MET A 54 11.70 4.62 -0.30
CA MET A 54 12.08 3.22 -0.53
C MET A 54 13.30 2.78 0.29
N ILE A 55 14.11 3.71 0.80
CA ILE A 55 15.17 3.44 1.79
C ILE A 55 14.61 3.54 3.22
N ALA A 56 13.82 4.58 3.49
CA ALA A 56 13.28 4.84 4.83
C ALA A 56 12.35 3.70 5.33
N LEU A 57 11.58 3.09 4.44
CA LEU A 57 10.66 1.98 4.75
C LEU A 57 11.41 0.78 5.36
N PRO A 58 12.40 0.16 4.67
CA PRO A 58 13.24 -0.88 5.25
C PRO A 58 13.95 -0.49 6.55
N VAL A 59 14.46 0.75 6.62
CA VAL A 59 15.19 1.24 7.80
C VAL A 59 14.29 1.26 9.03
N ASN A 60 13.08 1.82 8.91
CA ASN A 60 12.14 1.90 10.03
C ASN A 60 11.52 0.55 10.40
N ALA A 61 11.38 -0.35 9.44
CA ALA A 61 10.87 -1.70 9.70
C ALA A 61 11.94 -2.67 10.23
N CYS A 62 13.23 -2.29 10.19
CA CYS A 62 14.31 -3.14 10.66
C CYS A 62 14.31 -3.28 12.18
N THR A 63 14.28 -4.51 12.68
CA THR A 63 14.35 -4.81 14.12
C THR A 63 15.77 -5.07 14.62
N LYS A 64 16.74 -5.14 13.71
CA LYS A 64 18.17 -5.31 14.04
C LYS A 64 18.81 -3.95 14.29
N ASP A 65 19.96 -3.93 14.97
CA ASP A 65 20.72 -2.70 15.19
C ASP A 65 21.36 -2.15 13.91
N THR A 66 21.63 -3.03 12.94
CA THR A 66 22.29 -2.70 11.67
C THR A 66 21.61 -3.40 10.49
N LEU A 67 21.71 -2.77 9.30
CA LEU A 67 21.24 -3.30 8.02
C LEU A 67 22.35 -3.17 6.98
N LEU A 68 22.71 -4.28 6.33
CA LEU A 68 23.71 -4.31 5.25
C LEU A 68 23.21 -3.51 4.05
N LEU A 69 24.11 -2.78 3.39
CA LEU A 69 23.75 -2.01 2.18
C LEU A 69 23.25 -2.90 1.04
N ASP A 70 23.79 -4.11 0.90
CA ASP A 70 23.30 -5.08 -0.08
C ASP A 70 21.86 -5.54 0.22
N ASP A 71 21.55 -5.86 1.50
CA ASP A 71 20.19 -6.22 1.92
C ASP A 71 19.22 -5.06 1.70
N LEU A 72 19.66 -3.83 1.98
CA LEU A 72 18.87 -2.63 1.75
C LEU A 72 18.63 -2.39 0.25
N TYR A 73 19.64 -2.62 -0.58
CA TYR A 73 19.53 -2.51 -2.03
C TYR A 73 18.53 -3.52 -2.59
N GLU A 74 18.56 -4.77 -2.16
CA GLU A 74 17.58 -5.79 -2.58
C GLU A 74 16.14 -5.39 -2.21
N LYS A 75 15.95 -4.82 -1.00
CA LYS A 75 14.64 -4.27 -0.59
C LYS A 75 14.21 -3.08 -1.45
N TYR A 76 15.16 -2.21 -1.82
CA TYR A 76 14.91 -1.10 -2.73
C TYR A 76 14.46 -1.60 -4.11
N VAL A 77 15.15 -2.57 -4.70
CA VAL A 77 14.79 -3.17 -6.00
C VAL A 77 13.40 -3.80 -5.95
N PHE A 78 13.07 -4.49 -4.86
CA PHE A 78 11.73 -5.03 -4.63
C PHE A 78 10.66 -3.91 -4.65
N LEU A 79 10.88 -2.84 -3.89
CA LEU A 79 9.94 -1.71 -3.81
C LEU A 79 9.80 -0.97 -5.14
N GLU A 80 10.88 -0.79 -5.90
CA GLU A 80 10.84 -0.17 -7.24
C GLU A 80 9.96 -0.99 -8.19
N ARG A 81 10.12 -2.31 -8.20
CA ARG A 81 9.28 -3.21 -9.00
C ARG A 81 7.82 -3.15 -8.57
N LEU A 82 7.58 -3.17 -7.25
CA LEU A 82 6.23 -3.12 -6.68
C LEU A 82 5.52 -1.81 -7.04
N PHE A 83 6.21 -0.67 -6.94
CA PHE A 83 5.63 0.64 -7.23
C PHE A 83 5.72 1.07 -8.69
N SER A 84 6.15 0.21 -9.61
CA SER A 84 6.33 0.53 -11.04
C SER A 84 5.07 1.01 -11.77
N ARG A 85 3.89 0.86 -11.16
CA ARG A 85 2.61 1.37 -11.68
C ARG A 85 2.08 2.59 -10.92
N GLU A 86 2.68 2.93 -9.79
CA GLU A 86 2.39 4.16 -9.03
C GLU A 86 3.32 5.30 -9.42
N PHE A 87 4.60 4.98 -9.66
CA PHE A 87 5.63 5.97 -9.94
C PHE A 87 6.43 5.61 -11.19
N ILE A 88 7.05 6.62 -11.78
CA ILE A 88 7.88 6.48 -12.98
C ILE A 88 9.33 6.32 -12.53
N PHE A 89 9.91 5.18 -12.85
CA PHE A 89 11.33 4.88 -12.67
C PHE A 89 11.99 4.74 -14.03
N LEU A 90 13.23 5.23 -14.15
CA LEU A 90 13.98 5.14 -15.40
C LEU A 90 14.63 3.75 -15.51
N PRO A 91 14.31 2.95 -16.53
CA PRO A 91 14.89 1.62 -16.67
C PRO A 91 16.42 1.68 -16.76
N GLY A 92 17.11 0.78 -16.04
CA GLY A 92 18.57 0.70 -16.01
C GLY A 92 19.25 1.60 -14.98
N ASN A 93 18.52 2.51 -14.32
CA ASN A 93 19.09 3.45 -13.36
C ASN A 93 18.94 3.04 -11.89
N THR A 94 18.34 1.88 -11.59
CA THR A 94 18.01 1.44 -10.22
C THR A 94 19.17 1.57 -9.22
N LYS A 95 20.40 1.16 -9.59
CA LYS A 95 21.57 1.28 -8.69
C LYS A 95 21.97 2.72 -8.43
N GLN A 96 22.03 3.54 -9.48
CA GLN A 96 22.36 4.96 -9.36
C GLN A 96 21.28 5.72 -8.56
N ASP A 97 20.01 5.42 -8.80
CA ASP A 97 18.88 6.01 -8.08
C ASP A 97 18.88 5.62 -6.59
N PHE A 98 19.28 4.39 -6.27
CA PHE A 98 19.50 3.93 -4.91
C PHE A 98 20.64 4.69 -4.23
N GLU A 99 21.82 4.72 -4.84
CA GLU A 99 23.01 5.40 -4.28
C GLU A 99 22.76 6.89 -4.07
N GLN A 100 22.10 7.55 -5.02
CA GLN A 100 21.74 8.96 -4.91
C GLN A 100 20.74 9.21 -3.78
N ALA A 101 19.72 8.36 -3.64
CA ALA A 101 18.74 8.48 -2.56
C ALA A 101 19.37 8.24 -1.19
N LEU A 102 20.29 7.28 -1.09
CA LEU A 102 21.04 6.98 0.11
C LEU A 102 21.94 8.16 0.51
N LEU A 103 22.64 8.74 -0.47
CA LEU A 103 23.47 9.92 -0.27
C LEU A 103 22.64 11.12 0.22
N VAL A 104 21.49 11.37 -0.41
CA VAL A 104 20.57 12.44 0.02
C VAL A 104 20.17 12.24 1.48
N LEU A 105 19.74 11.03 1.87
CA LEU A 105 19.38 10.75 3.25
C LEU A 105 20.56 10.87 4.21
N ALA A 106 21.76 10.46 3.83
CA ALA A 106 22.95 10.60 4.66
C ALA A 106 23.27 12.08 4.91
N HIS A 107 23.18 12.92 3.87
CA HIS A 107 23.46 14.35 3.95
C HIS A 107 22.38 15.13 4.73
N THR A 108 21.13 14.68 4.69
CA THR A 108 20.03 15.32 5.41
C THR A 108 19.81 14.75 6.82
N CYS A 109 20.79 14.03 7.37
CA CYS A 109 20.69 13.33 8.66
C CYS A 109 19.49 12.37 8.76
N GLY A 110 19.05 11.84 7.61
CA GLY A 110 17.99 10.84 7.50
C GLY A 110 18.50 9.43 7.82
N VAL A 111 19.70 9.07 7.35
CA VAL A 111 20.35 7.79 7.67
C VAL A 111 21.78 8.01 8.14
N VAL A 112 22.27 7.11 9.00
CA VAL A 112 23.66 7.10 9.47
C VAL A 112 24.34 5.85 8.92
N LEU A 113 25.37 6.08 8.11
CA LEU A 113 26.20 5.05 7.51
C LEU A 113 27.46 4.83 8.33
N GLN A 114 27.83 3.57 8.50
CA GLN A 114 29.13 3.17 9.03
C GLN A 114 29.63 2.00 8.17
N ASP A 115 30.71 2.22 7.42
CA ASP A 115 31.20 1.26 6.43
C ASP A 115 30.08 0.83 5.46
N GLU A 116 29.84 -0.48 5.30
CA GLU A 116 28.82 -1.07 4.42
C GLU A 116 27.49 -1.37 5.13
N VAL A 117 27.22 -0.69 6.27
CA VAL A 117 25.96 -0.85 7.02
C VAL A 117 25.28 0.49 7.33
N VAL A 118 23.95 0.45 7.38
CA VAL A 118 23.12 1.49 8.00
C VAL A 118 22.94 1.17 9.47
N LEU A 119 23.22 2.14 10.35
CA LEU A 119 22.91 2.04 11.77
C LEU A 119 21.43 2.37 11.99
N ILE A 120 20.63 1.42 12.47
CA ILE A 120 19.17 1.56 12.50
C ILE A 120 18.72 2.57 13.55
N LYS A 121 19.14 2.42 14.81
CA LYS A 121 18.72 3.30 15.91
C LYS A 121 18.88 4.81 15.60
N PRO A 122 20.01 5.30 15.07
CA PRO A 122 20.14 6.72 14.71
C PRO A 122 19.45 7.09 13.38
N SER A 123 19.16 6.12 12.51
CA SER A 123 18.45 6.33 11.23
C SER A 123 16.93 6.31 11.36
N THR A 124 16.40 5.78 12.46
CA THR A 124 14.97 5.84 12.79
C THR A 124 14.65 7.18 13.46
N ASN A 125 14.21 8.14 12.66
CA ASN A 125 13.96 9.51 13.09
C ASN A 125 12.71 10.10 12.42
N LYS A 126 12.33 11.33 12.80
CA LYS A 126 11.12 11.99 12.30
C LYS A 126 11.05 12.10 10.77
N TYR A 127 12.18 12.19 10.07
CA TYR A 127 12.21 12.34 8.61
C TYR A 127 11.97 11.00 7.93
N THR A 128 12.69 9.95 8.32
CA THR A 128 12.47 8.60 7.78
C THR A 128 11.08 8.08 8.11
N VAL A 129 10.58 8.33 9.33
CA VAL A 129 9.20 8.02 9.72
C VAL A 129 8.19 8.77 8.85
N PHE A 130 8.40 10.07 8.61
CA PHE A 130 7.54 10.84 7.70
C PHE A 130 7.50 10.26 6.29
N PHE A 131 8.67 9.92 5.72
CA PHE A 131 8.72 9.29 4.39
C PHE A 131 8.04 7.92 4.39
N SER A 132 8.19 7.12 5.44
CA SER A 132 7.55 5.80 5.52
C SER A 132 6.02 5.93 5.58
N HIS A 133 5.50 6.79 6.46
CA HIS A 133 4.06 7.03 6.58
C HIS A 133 3.42 7.60 5.31
N MET A 134 4.19 8.36 4.50
CA MET A 134 3.69 8.87 3.23
C MET A 134 3.36 7.75 2.22
N PHE A 135 4.07 6.62 2.30
CA PHE A 135 3.95 5.50 1.36
C PHE A 135 3.24 4.26 1.95
N GLU A 136 3.08 4.20 3.28
CA GLU A 136 2.31 3.16 3.98
C GLU A 136 0.94 2.85 3.34
N PRO A 137 0.13 3.84 2.88
CA PRO A 137 -1.17 3.55 2.26
C PRO A 137 -1.07 2.70 0.98
N PHE A 138 0.00 2.86 0.19
CA PHE A 138 0.20 2.09 -1.04
C PHE A 138 0.52 0.63 -0.71
N LEU A 139 1.47 0.42 0.21
CA LEU A 139 1.86 -0.91 0.66
C LEU A 139 0.70 -1.64 1.34
N MET A 140 -0.04 -0.97 2.22
CA MET A 140 -1.21 -1.55 2.87
C MET A 140 -2.28 -1.93 1.85
N GLY A 141 -2.51 -1.11 0.82
CA GLY A 141 -3.46 -1.45 -0.22
C GLY A 141 -3.05 -2.66 -1.06
N TYR A 142 -1.76 -2.79 -1.36
CA TYR A 142 -1.22 -3.93 -2.08
C TYR A 142 -1.24 -5.19 -1.21
N TRP A 143 -0.98 -5.05 0.10
CA TRP A 143 -1.11 -6.14 1.06
C TRP A 143 -2.55 -6.65 1.15
N VAL A 144 -3.55 -5.76 1.32
CA VAL A 144 -4.98 -6.14 1.34
C VAL A 144 -5.39 -6.83 0.02
N LEU A 145 -4.89 -6.33 -1.11
CA LEU A 145 -5.10 -6.98 -2.41
C LEU A 145 -4.53 -8.41 -2.42
N CYS A 146 -3.30 -8.61 -1.93
CA CYS A 146 -2.70 -9.94 -1.85
C CYS A 146 -3.48 -10.87 -0.91
N GLN A 147 -3.95 -10.37 0.23
CA GLN A 147 -4.78 -11.13 1.17
C GLN A 147 -6.06 -11.62 0.50
N HIS A 148 -6.75 -10.75 -0.25
CA HIS A 148 -7.93 -11.13 -1.01
C HIS A 148 -7.62 -12.18 -2.09
N LEU A 149 -6.55 -11.99 -2.87
CA LEU A 149 -6.15 -12.92 -3.91
C LEU A 149 -5.81 -14.31 -3.35
N LEU A 150 -5.11 -14.36 -2.20
CA LEU A 150 -4.78 -15.62 -1.51
C LEU A 150 -5.99 -16.31 -0.89
N SER A 151 -7.06 -15.56 -0.58
CA SER A 151 -8.31 -16.13 -0.03
C SER A 151 -9.29 -16.60 -1.10
N MET A 152 -8.96 -16.49 -2.39
CA MET A 152 -9.88 -16.87 -3.47
C MET A 152 -10.24 -18.37 -3.40
N PRO A 153 -11.41 -18.77 -3.91
CA PRO A 153 -11.77 -20.19 -3.97
C PRO A 153 -10.83 -20.97 -4.89
N GLN A 154 -10.47 -22.18 -4.45
CA GLN A 154 -9.73 -23.15 -5.25
C GLN A 154 -10.68 -23.86 -6.22
N VAL A 155 -10.21 -24.09 -7.44
CA VAL A 155 -10.77 -25.01 -8.43
C VAL A 155 -9.86 -26.23 -8.47
N GLY A 156 -10.37 -27.38 -8.92
CA GLY A 156 -9.66 -28.68 -8.91
C GLY A 156 -8.15 -28.60 -9.24
N HIS A 157 -7.37 -29.50 -8.62
CA HIS A 157 -5.90 -29.50 -8.64
C HIS A 157 -5.22 -28.31 -7.93
N GLY A 158 -5.89 -27.68 -6.95
CA GLY A 158 -5.27 -26.66 -6.08
C GLY A 158 -4.93 -25.35 -6.80
N LYS A 159 -5.61 -25.05 -7.90
CA LYS A 159 -5.47 -23.79 -8.65
C LYS A 159 -6.58 -22.84 -8.27
N LEU A 160 -6.22 -21.59 -7.98
CA LEU A 160 -7.21 -20.56 -7.67
C LEU A 160 -8.04 -20.17 -8.89
N LEU A 161 -9.34 -19.89 -8.66
CA LEU A 161 -10.28 -19.53 -9.72
C LEU A 161 -9.83 -18.26 -10.45
N ALA A 162 -9.73 -18.32 -11.77
CA ALA A 162 -9.47 -17.12 -12.55
C ALA A 162 -10.71 -16.22 -12.62
N LYS A 163 -10.53 -14.92 -12.35
CA LYS A 163 -11.62 -13.92 -12.38
C LYS A 163 -11.26 -12.73 -13.27
N PRO A 164 -12.25 -11.98 -13.79
CA PRO A 164 -12.00 -10.74 -14.51
C PRO A 164 -11.24 -9.73 -13.64
N ILE A 165 -10.25 -9.04 -14.22
CA ILE A 165 -9.40 -8.08 -13.46
C ILE A 165 -10.21 -7.01 -12.71
N GLN A 166 -11.28 -6.50 -13.32
CA GLN A 166 -12.16 -5.50 -12.72
C GLN A 166 -12.93 -6.02 -11.51
N MET A 167 -13.22 -7.33 -11.48
CA MET A 167 -13.89 -7.98 -10.36
C MET A 167 -12.93 -8.11 -9.17
N LEU A 168 -11.68 -8.51 -9.43
CA LEU A 168 -10.64 -8.62 -8.39
C LEU A 168 -10.41 -7.30 -7.65
N ALA A 169 -10.30 -6.19 -8.39
CA ALA A 169 -10.11 -4.87 -7.76
C ALA A 169 -11.31 -4.45 -6.91
N LYS A 170 -12.54 -4.73 -7.37
CA LYS A 170 -13.77 -4.45 -6.59
C LYS A 170 -13.87 -5.33 -5.35
N GLU A 171 -13.54 -6.61 -5.47
CA GLU A 171 -13.54 -7.53 -4.33
C GLU A 171 -12.51 -7.13 -3.27
N ALA A 172 -11.29 -6.78 -3.67
CA ALA A 172 -10.29 -6.22 -2.77
C ALA A 172 -10.75 -4.90 -2.13
N GLN A 173 -11.44 -4.03 -2.86
CA GLN A 173 -12.04 -2.81 -2.31
C GLN A 173 -13.10 -3.13 -1.24
N MET A 174 -13.93 -4.16 -1.45
CA MET A 174 -14.90 -4.60 -0.45
C MET A 174 -14.24 -5.16 0.81
N VAL A 175 -13.14 -5.92 0.66
CA VAL A 175 -12.33 -6.39 1.79
C VAL A 175 -11.75 -5.19 2.55
N ALA A 176 -11.12 -4.24 1.85
CA ALA A 176 -10.59 -3.03 2.46
C ALA A 176 -11.66 -2.24 3.21
N ALA A 177 -12.85 -2.09 2.64
CA ALA A 177 -13.98 -1.43 3.29
C ALA A 177 -14.42 -2.15 4.57
N ARG A 178 -14.43 -3.49 4.55
CA ARG A 178 -14.73 -4.28 5.75
C ARG A 178 -13.66 -4.07 6.84
N LEU A 179 -12.38 -4.16 6.49
CA LEU A 179 -11.28 -3.96 7.43
C LEU A 179 -11.25 -2.54 8.02
N LEU A 180 -11.61 -1.51 7.23
CA LEU A 180 -11.78 -0.14 7.73
C LEU A 180 -12.93 -0.02 8.73
N ARG A 181 -14.08 -0.67 8.47
CA ARG A 181 -15.22 -0.68 9.40
C ARG A 181 -14.89 -1.41 10.71
N GLU A 182 -14.11 -2.49 10.61
CA GLU A 182 -13.60 -3.26 11.73
C GLU A 182 -12.42 -2.58 12.44
N GLN A 183 -11.97 -1.42 11.95
CA GLN A 183 -10.83 -0.65 12.47
C GLN A 183 -9.51 -1.43 12.49
N LEU A 184 -9.38 -2.45 11.64
CA LEU A 184 -8.15 -3.25 11.49
C LEU A 184 -7.10 -2.54 10.63
N ILE A 185 -7.53 -1.65 9.75
CA ILE A 185 -6.66 -0.76 8.96
C ILE A 185 -7.16 0.68 9.08
N LYS A 186 -6.27 1.64 8.84
CA LYS A 186 -6.52 3.07 9.10
C LYS A 186 -6.57 3.96 7.86
N HIS A 187 -6.17 3.46 6.67
CA HIS A 187 -5.99 4.28 5.46
C HIS A 187 -7.18 4.18 4.51
N PRO A 188 -8.03 5.23 4.39
CA PRO A 188 -9.14 5.23 3.43
C PRO A 188 -8.66 5.22 1.97
N GLU A 189 -7.40 5.61 1.71
CA GLU A 189 -6.84 5.64 0.35
C GLU A 189 -6.84 4.27 -0.33
N ILE A 190 -6.85 3.19 0.47
CA ILE A 190 -6.90 1.80 -0.01
C ILE A 190 -8.19 1.52 -0.81
N LEU A 191 -9.26 2.29 -0.56
CA LEU A 191 -10.51 2.19 -1.32
C LEU A 191 -10.39 2.73 -2.75
N SER A 192 -9.25 3.27 -3.16
CA SER A 192 -9.00 3.67 -4.54
C SER A 192 -8.93 2.45 -5.47
N LEU A 193 -9.90 2.33 -6.38
CA LEU A 193 -9.82 1.34 -7.45
C LEU A 193 -8.59 1.56 -8.35
N ASN A 194 -8.08 2.78 -8.46
CA ASN A 194 -6.85 3.03 -9.22
C ASN A 194 -5.64 2.36 -8.55
N LEU A 195 -5.50 2.52 -7.23
CA LEU A 195 -4.45 1.87 -6.43
C LEU A 195 -4.52 0.35 -6.58
N LEU A 196 -5.70 -0.23 -6.43
CA LEU A 196 -5.89 -1.69 -6.51
C LEU A 196 -5.64 -2.23 -7.93
N ASN A 197 -6.05 -1.50 -8.97
CA ASN A 197 -5.76 -1.88 -10.36
C ASN A 197 -4.27 -1.78 -10.69
N ASN A 198 -3.59 -0.74 -10.21
CA ASN A 198 -2.14 -0.62 -10.32
C ASN A 198 -1.44 -1.80 -9.63
N GLY A 199 -1.89 -2.18 -8.43
CA GLY A 199 -1.41 -3.34 -7.70
C GLY A 199 -1.58 -4.65 -8.48
N LEU A 200 -2.74 -4.88 -9.09
CA LEU A 200 -2.95 -6.06 -9.95
C LEU A 200 -1.96 -6.12 -11.11
N ILE A 201 -1.68 -4.98 -11.75
CA ILE A 201 -0.71 -4.96 -12.86
C ILE A 201 0.72 -5.12 -12.36
N ALA A 202 1.09 -4.52 -11.23
CA ALA A 202 2.40 -4.69 -10.62
C ALA A 202 2.64 -6.16 -10.23
N LEU A 203 1.67 -6.80 -9.57
CA LEU A 203 1.72 -8.23 -9.21
C LEU A 203 1.84 -9.13 -10.45
N TYR A 204 1.14 -8.80 -11.54
CA TYR A 204 1.30 -9.50 -12.82
C TYR A 204 2.73 -9.35 -13.37
N ASN A 205 3.30 -8.14 -13.36
CA ASN A 205 4.67 -7.89 -13.82
C ASN A 205 5.75 -8.53 -12.91
N MET A 206 5.37 -8.94 -11.71
CA MET A 206 6.21 -9.67 -10.76
C MET A 206 5.92 -11.18 -10.74
N ASP A 207 5.22 -11.70 -11.75
CA ASP A 207 4.88 -13.12 -11.93
C ASP A 207 3.99 -13.73 -10.83
N ALA A 208 3.37 -12.89 -10.01
CA ALA A 208 2.44 -13.31 -8.95
C ALA A 208 1.02 -13.57 -9.46
N LEU A 209 0.71 -13.17 -10.70
CA LEU A 209 -0.56 -13.44 -11.36
C LEU A 209 -0.33 -14.04 -12.75
N HIS A 210 -1.16 -15.01 -13.12
CA HIS A 210 -1.25 -15.52 -14.48
C HIS A 210 -2.41 -14.86 -15.21
N LYS A 211 -2.15 -14.41 -16.42
CA LYS A 211 -3.12 -13.77 -17.30
C LYS A 211 -3.61 -14.74 -18.35
N GLU A 212 -4.92 -14.84 -18.51
CA GLU A 212 -5.56 -15.59 -19.59
C GLU A 212 -6.58 -14.70 -20.31
N LYS A 213 -6.79 -14.96 -21.61
CA LYS A 213 -7.82 -14.29 -22.39
C LYS A 213 -8.92 -15.30 -22.75
N ARG A 214 -10.16 -14.98 -22.40
CA ARG A 214 -11.33 -15.80 -22.73
C ARG A 214 -12.40 -14.90 -23.33
N GLY A 215 -12.77 -15.12 -24.59
CA GLY A 215 -13.82 -14.35 -25.28
C GLY A 215 -13.59 -12.83 -25.28
N GLY A 216 -12.34 -12.39 -25.45
CA GLY A 216 -11.97 -10.96 -25.44
C GLY A 216 -11.76 -10.34 -24.04
N ASN A 217 -12.22 -11.02 -22.98
CA ASN A 217 -12.03 -10.57 -21.61
C ASN A 217 -10.73 -11.10 -21.01
N VAL A 218 -10.10 -10.28 -20.16
CA VAL A 218 -8.87 -10.63 -19.44
C VAL A 218 -9.23 -11.16 -18.06
N TYR A 219 -8.78 -12.38 -17.78
CA TYR A 219 -8.89 -13.01 -16.48
C TYR A 219 -7.51 -13.16 -15.85
N MET A 220 -7.47 -13.13 -14.53
CA MET A 220 -6.26 -13.34 -13.75
C MET A 220 -6.50 -14.43 -12.70
N SER A 221 -5.50 -15.28 -12.51
CA SER A 221 -5.43 -16.26 -11.43
C SER A 221 -4.11 -16.10 -10.66
N PRO A 222 -4.11 -16.20 -9.33
CA PRO A 222 -2.88 -16.06 -8.57
C PRO A 222 -1.89 -17.22 -8.72
N ASN A 223 -0.62 -16.89 -8.80
CA ASN A 223 0.50 -17.79 -8.52
C ASN A 223 0.77 -17.73 -7.02
N THR A 224 0.21 -18.66 -6.25
CA THR A 224 0.22 -18.60 -4.78
C THR A 224 1.62 -18.55 -4.19
N VAL A 225 2.59 -19.28 -4.77
CA VAL A 225 3.96 -19.32 -4.26
C VAL A 225 4.63 -17.93 -4.35
N VAL A 226 4.56 -17.31 -5.52
CA VAL A 226 5.16 -15.98 -5.73
C VAL A 226 4.37 -14.91 -4.99
N LEU A 227 3.04 -14.99 -5.01
CA LEU A 227 2.17 -14.04 -4.32
C LEU A 227 2.43 -14.05 -2.80
N THR A 228 2.51 -15.22 -2.16
CA THR A 228 2.84 -15.33 -0.72
C THR A 228 4.18 -14.67 -0.40
N LYS A 229 5.22 -14.90 -1.20
CA LYS A 229 6.53 -14.26 -1.01
C LYS A 229 6.45 -12.74 -1.15
N ILE A 230 5.68 -12.22 -2.11
CA ILE A 230 5.45 -10.77 -2.23
C ILE A 230 4.70 -10.24 -1.01
N THR A 231 3.64 -10.92 -0.55
CA THR A 231 2.88 -10.54 0.65
C THR A 231 3.77 -10.44 1.87
N GLU A 232 4.64 -11.44 2.09
CA GLU A 232 5.62 -11.46 3.18
C GLU A 232 6.62 -10.31 3.06
N ASN A 233 7.14 -10.04 1.85
CA ASN A 233 8.05 -8.92 1.62
C ASN A 233 7.40 -7.56 1.89
N ILE A 234 6.12 -7.38 1.55
CA ILE A 234 5.35 -6.17 1.90
C ILE A 234 5.19 -6.06 3.42
N ALA A 235 4.83 -7.16 4.09
CA ALA A 235 4.67 -7.20 5.56
C ALA A 235 5.98 -6.94 6.33
N GLN A 236 7.14 -7.07 5.68
CA GLN A 236 8.43 -6.67 6.24
C GLN A 236 8.71 -5.16 6.15
N GLN A 237 7.90 -4.38 5.43
CA GLN A 237 8.12 -2.93 5.24
C GLN A 237 7.19 -2.06 6.09
N ILE A 238 6.07 -2.64 6.56
CA ILE A 238 5.02 -1.93 7.28
C ILE A 238 4.45 -2.83 8.37
N GLU A 239 3.89 -2.22 9.41
CA GLU A 239 3.10 -2.94 10.40
C GLU A 239 1.78 -3.38 9.76
N VAL A 240 1.58 -4.70 9.63
CA VAL A 240 0.34 -5.27 9.10
C VAL A 240 -0.51 -5.85 10.23
N PRO A 241 -1.84 -5.66 10.20
CA PRO A 241 -2.72 -6.19 11.23
C PRO A 241 -2.87 -7.71 11.11
N THR A 242 -3.12 -8.36 12.24
CA THR A 242 -3.64 -9.73 12.23
C THR A 242 -5.10 -9.70 11.79
N VAL A 243 -5.39 -10.26 10.62
CA VAL A 243 -6.74 -10.24 10.03
C VAL A 243 -7.40 -11.61 10.16
N PRO A 244 -8.58 -11.73 10.78
CA PRO A 244 -9.35 -12.96 10.79
C PRO A 244 -9.75 -13.41 9.38
N VAL A 245 -9.73 -14.71 9.10
CA VAL A 245 -10.11 -15.26 7.78
C VAL A 245 -11.53 -14.82 7.38
N ALA A 246 -12.45 -14.71 8.33
CA ALA A 246 -13.82 -14.24 8.11
C ALA A 246 -13.89 -12.78 7.62
N SER A 247 -12.91 -11.95 7.98
CA SER A 247 -12.83 -10.55 7.53
C SER A 247 -12.34 -10.43 6.09
N ILE A 248 -11.65 -11.45 5.56
CA ILE A 248 -11.17 -11.48 4.17
C ILE A 248 -12.17 -12.21 3.26
N ASN A 249 -12.81 -13.27 3.78
CA ASN A 249 -13.74 -14.06 3.00
C ASN A 249 -15.05 -13.28 2.75
N LEU A 250 -15.31 -12.95 1.49
CA LEU A 250 -16.50 -12.20 1.09
C LEU A 250 -17.79 -13.02 1.21
N ASP A 251 -17.70 -14.36 1.19
CA ASP A 251 -18.85 -15.27 1.27
C ASP A 251 -19.32 -15.51 2.70
N THR A 252 -18.48 -15.23 3.71
CA THR A 252 -18.92 -15.20 5.10
C THR A 252 -19.88 -14.03 5.29
N LYS A 253 -21.18 -14.35 5.41
CA LYS A 253 -22.22 -13.38 5.80
C LYS A 253 -21.79 -12.70 7.10
N THR A 254 -21.81 -11.37 7.10
CA THR A 254 -21.61 -10.54 8.29
C THR A 254 -22.62 -10.97 9.36
N VAL A 255 -22.20 -11.76 10.34
CA VAL A 255 -23.00 -11.97 11.55
C VAL A 255 -22.88 -10.67 12.32
N VAL A 256 -23.88 -9.81 12.17
CA VAL A 256 -24.08 -8.67 13.06
C VAL A 256 -24.38 -9.25 14.44
N VAL A 257 -23.35 -9.42 15.26
CA VAL A 257 -23.55 -9.67 16.69
C VAL A 257 -23.98 -8.35 17.29
N ASN A 258 -25.28 -8.07 17.21
CA ASN A 258 -25.92 -7.19 18.16
C ASN A 258 -25.91 -7.90 19.52
N ALA A 259 -24.95 -7.54 20.37
CA ALA A 259 -25.09 -7.77 21.79
C ALA A 259 -24.91 -6.42 22.49
N LYS A 260 -26.02 -5.66 22.56
CA LYS A 260 -26.28 -4.80 23.71
C LYS A 260 -26.52 -5.72 24.90
N LEU A 261 -25.79 -5.52 25.98
CA LEU A 261 -26.30 -5.54 27.35
C LEU A 261 -25.57 -4.44 28.12
#